data_AF-A0A2M9KNT0-F1
#
_entry.id   AF-A0A2M9KNT0-F1
#
_cell.length_a   1.000
_cell.length_b   1.000
_cell.length_c   1.000
_cell.angle_alpha   90.00
_cell.angle_beta   90.00
_cell.angle_gamma   90.00
#
_symmetry.space_group_name_H-M   'P 1'
#
loop_
_entity.id
_entity.type
_entity.pdbx_description
1 polymer ?
#
loop_
_entity_poly.entity_id
_entity_poly.type
_entity_poly.pdbx_seq_one_letter_code
_entity_poly.pdbx_strand_id
1 'polypeptide(L)'
;MIGRTAPSAHTSDWGTSALAVCLAPGMPLPDSEARIPELRPLFDEFDVGEEDLVAMFLAIGHVFIVDRVLDGRGERIRNLLWTAACARGGFPGSMIPWFRTGELTKIFLLFAQTRFRDGRGSPPGFWEAMVTAGELLATEDGPDQAEVTARLAHCRAQATSFGTGSQMRP
;
A
#
# COMPACT_ATOMS: atom_id res chain seq x y z
N MET A 1 -32.18 -51.57 -4.12
CA MET A 1 -31.85 -50.59 -5.16
C MET A 1 -32.78 -49.39 -5.02
N ILE A 2 -32.32 -48.32 -4.37
CA ILE A 2 -32.92 -46.98 -4.50
C ILE A 2 -31.71 -46.05 -4.58
N GLY A 3 -31.46 -45.52 -5.77
CA GLY A 3 -30.32 -44.66 -6.06
C GLY A 3 -30.47 -43.34 -5.30
N ARG A 4 -29.54 -43.07 -4.38
CA ARG A 4 -29.27 -41.71 -3.92
C ARG A 4 -28.61 -40.96 -5.08
N THR A 5 -29.35 -40.07 -5.72
CA THR A 5 -28.77 -38.99 -6.51
C THR A 5 -28.49 -37.81 -5.57
N ALA A 6 -27.23 -37.66 -5.19
CA ALA A 6 -26.60 -36.37 -4.96
C ALA A 6 -25.29 -36.38 -5.80
N PRO A 7 -24.77 -35.26 -6.33
CA PRO A 7 -25.00 -33.87 -5.94
C PRO A 7 -25.24 -32.90 -7.12
N SER A 8 -25.88 -31.75 -6.90
CA SER A 8 -25.66 -30.57 -7.74
C SER A 8 -24.65 -29.68 -7.00
N ALA A 9 -23.37 -29.88 -7.32
CA ALA A 9 -22.29 -29.00 -6.90
C ALA A 9 -22.56 -27.60 -7.47
N HIS A 10 -23.05 -26.69 -6.63
CA HIS A 10 -22.87 -25.27 -6.90
C HIS A 10 -21.41 -24.97 -6.57
N THR A 11 -20.54 -25.11 -7.56
CA THR A 11 -19.19 -24.58 -7.50
C THR A 11 -19.32 -23.08 -7.35
N SER A 12 -19.10 -22.55 -6.15
CA SER A 12 -18.92 -21.12 -6.01
C SER A 12 -17.63 -20.77 -6.74
N ASP A 13 -17.76 -20.22 -7.94
CA ASP A 13 -16.62 -19.70 -8.67
C ASP A 13 -16.25 -18.35 -8.05
N TRP A 14 -15.51 -18.45 -6.93
CA TRP A 14 -15.01 -17.31 -6.16
C TRP A 14 -14.20 -16.36 -7.04
N GLY A 15 -13.45 -16.91 -8.00
CA GLY A 15 -12.66 -16.13 -8.96
C GLY A 15 -13.53 -15.28 -9.88
N THR A 16 -14.57 -15.87 -10.48
CA THR A 16 -15.52 -15.13 -11.31
C THR A 16 -16.29 -14.08 -10.51
N SER A 17 -16.70 -14.40 -9.29
CA SER A 17 -17.38 -13.44 -8.40
C SER A 17 -16.48 -12.28 -8.02
N ALA A 18 -15.23 -12.55 -7.61
CA ALA A 18 -14.25 -11.53 -7.27
C ALA A 18 -13.90 -10.65 -8.47
N LEU A 19 -13.79 -11.24 -9.67
CA LEU A 19 -13.59 -10.49 -10.91
C LEU A 19 -14.76 -9.54 -11.19
N ALA A 20 -16.00 -10.01 -11.08
CA ALA A 20 -17.19 -9.17 -11.26
C ALA A 20 -17.24 -8.00 -10.27
N VAL A 21 -16.87 -8.24 -9.00
CA VAL A 21 -16.79 -7.20 -7.97
C VAL A 21 -15.64 -6.21 -8.24
N CYS A 22 -14.52 -6.63 -8.83
CA CYS A 22 -13.45 -5.71 -9.24
C CYS A 22 -13.90 -4.80 -10.40
N LEU A 23 -14.64 -5.35 -11.37
CA LEU A 23 -15.07 -4.60 -12.55
C LEU A 23 -16.18 -3.58 -12.23
N ALA A 24 -17.06 -3.88 -11.27
CA ALA A 24 -18.18 -3.01 -10.89
C ALA A 24 -17.79 -1.56 -10.51
N PRO A 25 -16.74 -1.30 -9.68
CA PRO A 25 -16.25 0.04 -9.40
C PRO A 25 -15.35 0.63 -10.51
N GLY A 26 -15.17 -0.07 -11.64
CA GLY A 26 -14.40 0.42 -12.79
C GLY A 26 -12.93 0.05 -12.79
N MET A 27 -12.52 -1.01 -12.08
CA MET A 27 -11.15 -1.52 -12.19
C MET A 27 -10.88 -2.02 -13.61
N PRO A 28 -9.71 -1.73 -14.21
CA PRO A 28 -9.35 -2.30 -15.49
C PRO A 28 -9.32 -3.84 -15.45
N LEU A 29 -9.78 -4.47 -16.53
CA LEU A 29 -9.80 -5.93 -16.66
C LEU A 29 -8.39 -6.55 -16.48
N PRO A 30 -7.31 -6.04 -17.12
CA PRO A 30 -5.98 -6.62 -16.93
C PRO A 30 -5.51 -6.56 -15.47
N ASP A 31 -5.81 -5.49 -14.76
CA ASP A 31 -5.44 -5.32 -13.35
C ASP A 31 -6.22 -6.30 -12.46
N SER A 32 -7.49 -6.53 -12.78
CA SER A 32 -8.33 -7.50 -12.08
C SER A 32 -7.82 -8.93 -12.32
N GLU A 33 -7.56 -9.28 -13.58
CA GLU A 33 -7.04 -10.60 -13.99
C GLU A 33 -5.64 -10.89 -13.43
N ALA A 34 -4.82 -9.87 -13.18
CA ALA A 34 -3.52 -10.05 -12.52
C ALA A 34 -3.66 -10.37 -11.02
N ARG A 35 -4.71 -9.88 -10.35
CA ARG A 35 -4.91 -10.03 -8.90
C ARG A 35 -5.57 -11.34 -8.52
N ILE A 36 -6.54 -11.81 -9.32
CA ILE A 36 -7.32 -13.03 -9.03
C ILE A 36 -6.46 -14.30 -8.89
N PRO A 37 -5.42 -14.54 -9.72
CA PRO A 37 -4.56 -15.72 -9.60
C PRO A 37 -3.82 -15.82 -8.26
N GLU A 38 -3.42 -14.69 -7.67
CA GLU A 38 -2.72 -14.65 -6.38
C GLU A 38 -3.63 -15.09 -5.21
N LEU A 39 -4.94 -15.01 -5.41
CA LEU A 39 -5.96 -15.34 -4.42
C LEU A 39 -6.48 -16.78 -4.56
N ARG A 40 -6.07 -17.52 -5.61
CA ARG A 40 -6.51 -18.91 -5.80
C ARG A 40 -6.24 -19.82 -4.61
N PRO A 41 -5.05 -19.80 -3.97
CA PRO A 41 -4.81 -20.63 -2.80
C PRO A 41 -5.76 -20.31 -1.64
N LEU A 42 -6.14 -19.02 -1.50
CA LEU A 42 -7.07 -18.57 -0.48
C LEU A 42 -8.50 -19.05 -0.79
N PHE A 43 -8.91 -19.08 -2.05
CA PHE A 43 -10.23 -19.61 -2.43
C PHE A 43 -10.40 -21.10 -2.17
N ASP A 44 -9.32 -21.88 -2.23
CA ASP A 44 -9.33 -23.31 -1.94
C ASP A 44 -9.53 -23.60 -0.43
N GLU A 45 -9.45 -22.58 0.44
CA GLU A 45 -9.66 -22.70 1.89
C GLU A 45 -11.13 -22.53 2.33
N PHE A 46 -12.03 -22.10 1.43
CA PHE A 46 -13.42 -21.79 1.77
C PHE A 46 -14.41 -22.78 1.19
N ASP A 47 -15.43 -23.11 1.98
CA ASP A 47 -16.56 -23.93 1.59
C ASP A 47 -17.74 -23.08 1.08
N VAL A 48 -18.68 -23.74 0.43
CA VAL A 48 -19.96 -23.12 0.01
C VAL A 48 -20.73 -22.66 1.26
N GLY A 49 -21.26 -21.42 1.25
CA GLY A 49 -21.91 -20.82 2.42
C GLY A 49 -21.00 -19.92 3.25
N GLU A 50 -19.72 -19.77 2.87
CA GLU A 50 -18.75 -18.89 3.54
C GLU A 50 -18.50 -17.57 2.77
N GLU A 51 -19.49 -17.11 2.01
CA GLU A 51 -19.38 -15.92 1.15
C GLU A 51 -18.93 -14.67 1.93
N ASP A 52 -19.43 -14.50 3.15
CA ASP A 52 -19.09 -13.37 4.02
C ASP A 52 -17.62 -13.41 4.48
N LEU A 53 -17.06 -14.61 4.71
CA LEU A 53 -15.65 -14.78 5.07
C LEU A 53 -14.77 -14.50 3.86
N VAL A 54 -15.11 -15.04 2.69
CA VAL A 54 -14.40 -14.75 1.43
C VAL A 54 -14.39 -13.24 1.17
N ALA A 55 -15.55 -12.59 1.26
CA ALA A 55 -15.67 -11.15 1.07
C ALA A 55 -14.81 -10.36 2.07
N MET A 56 -14.80 -10.77 3.34
CA MET A 56 -13.95 -10.15 4.36
C MET A 56 -12.46 -10.28 4.03
N PHE A 57 -11.99 -11.47 3.65
CA PHE A 57 -10.58 -11.69 3.31
C PHE A 57 -10.17 -10.92 2.05
N LEU A 58 -11.03 -10.84 1.03
CA LEU A 58 -10.78 -10.04 -0.17
C LEU A 58 -10.73 -8.54 0.14
N ALA A 59 -11.55 -8.06 1.08
CA ALA A 59 -11.52 -6.68 1.55
C ALA A 59 -10.23 -6.36 2.34
N ILE A 60 -9.81 -7.26 3.24
CA ILE A 60 -8.55 -7.14 3.99
C ILE A 60 -7.35 -7.20 3.03
N GLY A 61 -7.40 -8.07 2.03
CA GLY A 61 -6.39 -8.19 0.97
C GLY A 61 -6.37 -7.02 -0.01
N HIS A 62 -7.28 -6.04 0.13
CA HIS A 62 -7.31 -4.82 -0.69
C HIS A 62 -7.46 -5.11 -2.19
N VAL A 63 -8.16 -6.20 -2.52
CA VAL A 63 -8.31 -6.71 -3.90
C VAL A 63 -9.10 -5.74 -4.76
N PHE A 64 -10.13 -5.11 -4.20
CA PHE A 64 -11.09 -4.26 -4.91
C PHE A 64 -10.67 -2.78 -5.03
N ILE A 65 -9.41 -2.45 -4.70
CA ILE A 65 -8.94 -1.06 -4.76
C ILE A 65 -8.60 -0.69 -6.19
N VAL A 66 -9.30 0.30 -6.73
CA VAL A 66 -8.98 0.87 -8.05
C VAL A 66 -7.73 1.73 -7.90
N ASP A 67 -6.70 1.41 -8.69
CA ASP A 67 -5.44 2.14 -8.64
C ASP A 67 -5.62 3.51 -9.30
N ARG A 68 -5.15 4.56 -8.63
CA ARG A 68 -5.12 5.89 -9.21
C ARG A 68 -3.95 5.98 -10.17
N VAL A 69 -4.23 6.35 -11.41
CA VAL A 69 -3.18 6.73 -12.37
C VAL A 69 -2.56 8.05 -11.89
N LEU A 70 -1.26 8.03 -11.60
CA LEU A 70 -0.51 9.20 -11.18
C LEU A 70 0.20 9.82 -12.38
N ASP A 71 0.39 11.13 -12.34
CA ASP A 71 1.30 11.80 -13.27
C ASP A 71 2.77 11.41 -12.97
N GLY A 72 3.71 11.77 -13.85
CA GLY A 72 5.11 11.38 -13.68
C GLY A 72 5.74 11.87 -12.36
N ARG A 73 5.23 12.97 -11.78
CA ARG A 73 5.68 13.49 -10.49
C ARG A 73 5.09 12.69 -9.33
N GLY A 74 3.79 12.39 -9.38
CA GLY A 74 3.10 11.54 -8.41
C GLY A 74 3.71 10.14 -8.36
N GLU A 75 4.03 9.56 -9.51
CA GLU A 75 4.78 8.31 -9.61
C GLU A 75 6.15 8.41 -8.92
N ARG A 76 6.89 9.50 -9.14
CA ARG A 76 8.17 9.72 -8.50
C ARG A 76 8.05 9.83 -6.98
N ILE A 77 7.07 10.58 -6.49
CA ILE A 77 6.79 10.70 -5.05
C ILE A 77 6.41 9.33 -4.48
N ARG A 78 5.55 8.56 -5.15
CA ARG A 78 5.17 7.20 -4.74
C ARG A 78 6.38 6.30 -4.59
N ASN A 79 7.30 6.32 -5.56
CA ASN A 79 8.51 5.51 -5.54
C ASN A 79 9.47 5.93 -4.41
N LEU A 80 9.58 7.22 -4.11
CA LEU A 80 10.36 7.72 -2.96
C LEU A 80 9.74 7.28 -1.63
N LEU A 81 8.42 7.37 -1.49
CA LEU A 81 7.73 6.90 -0.29
C LEU A 81 7.83 5.38 -0.14
N TRP A 82 7.78 4.62 -1.23
CA TRP A 82 8.06 3.18 -1.21
C TRP A 82 9.48 2.89 -0.75
N THR A 83 10.47 3.61 -1.29
CA THR A 83 11.88 3.51 -0.90
C THR A 83 12.07 3.81 0.59
N ALA A 84 11.43 4.86 1.10
CA ALA A 84 11.42 5.17 2.52
C ALA A 84 10.81 4.00 3.31
N ALA A 85 9.69 3.46 2.88
CA ALA A 85 9.06 2.33 3.56
C ALA A 85 10.00 1.11 3.64
N CYS A 86 10.68 0.76 2.55
CA CYS A 86 11.70 -0.30 2.54
C CYS A 86 12.86 0.01 3.50
N ALA A 87 13.40 1.24 3.47
CA ALA A 87 14.46 1.66 4.36
C ALA A 87 14.03 1.61 5.84
N ARG A 88 12.76 1.83 6.16
CA ARG A 88 12.21 1.67 7.51
C ARG A 88 12.12 0.21 7.97
N GLY A 89 12.20 -0.76 7.06
CA GLY A 89 11.92 -2.17 7.31
C GLY A 89 10.48 -2.59 6.97
N GLY A 90 9.77 -1.78 6.17
CA GLY A 90 8.43 -2.04 5.66
C GLY A 90 7.36 -1.10 6.22
N PHE A 91 6.11 -1.47 5.93
CA PHE A 91 4.92 -0.74 6.35
C PHE A 91 3.77 -1.73 6.61
N PRO A 92 2.81 -1.38 7.49
CA PRO A 92 1.66 -2.22 7.74
C PRO A 92 0.80 -2.34 6.47
N GLY A 93 0.27 -3.53 6.18
CA GLY A 93 -0.55 -3.79 4.99
C GLY A 93 -1.73 -2.83 4.81
N SER A 94 -2.24 -2.27 5.91
CA SER A 94 -3.29 -1.23 5.91
C SER A 94 -2.92 0.06 5.16
N MET A 95 -1.65 0.27 4.78
CA MET A 95 -1.23 1.40 3.94
C MET A 95 -1.19 1.09 2.44
N ILE A 96 -1.30 -0.19 2.04
CA ILE A 96 -1.41 -0.58 0.62
C ILE A 96 -2.48 0.23 -0.11
N PRO A 97 -3.69 0.45 0.46
CA PRO A 97 -4.71 1.30 -0.15
C PRO A 97 -4.18 2.68 -0.52
N TRP A 98 -3.45 3.32 0.37
CA TRP A 98 -2.98 4.69 0.18
C TRP A 98 -1.94 4.79 -0.94
N PHE A 99 -1.09 3.78 -1.09
CA PHE A 99 -0.14 3.71 -2.21
C PHE A 99 -0.86 3.52 -3.55
N ARG A 100 -1.89 2.67 -3.58
CA ARG A 100 -2.70 2.39 -4.77
C ARG A 100 -3.56 3.58 -5.18
N THR A 101 -4.20 4.25 -4.23
CA THR A 101 -5.07 5.41 -4.50
C THR A 101 -4.33 6.73 -4.60
N GLY A 102 -3.01 6.74 -4.35
CA GLY A 102 -2.19 7.95 -4.50
C GLY A 102 -2.38 8.98 -3.39
N GLU A 103 -2.63 8.54 -2.16
CA GLU A 103 -2.74 9.38 -0.95
C GLU A 103 -1.34 9.80 -0.45
N LEU A 104 -0.53 10.36 -1.36
CA LEU A 104 0.91 10.57 -1.18
C LEU A 104 1.23 11.52 -0.02
N THR A 105 0.47 12.63 0.10
CA THR A 105 0.60 13.57 1.22
C THR A 105 0.35 12.89 2.55
N LYS A 106 -0.70 12.07 2.65
CA LYS A 106 -1.04 11.34 3.87
C LYS A 106 0.04 10.36 4.27
N ILE A 107 0.60 9.61 3.31
CA ILE A 107 1.72 8.70 3.54
C ILE A 107 2.95 9.48 4.04
N PHE A 108 3.28 10.59 3.38
CA PHE A 108 4.40 11.45 3.77
C PHE A 108 4.24 11.98 5.20
N LEU A 109 3.08 12.55 5.54
CA LEU A 109 2.82 13.08 6.88
C LEU A 109 2.88 11.99 7.97
N LEU A 110 2.41 10.78 7.67
CA LEU A 110 2.54 9.64 8.58
C LEU A 110 4.00 9.21 8.75
N PHE A 111 4.74 9.07 7.65
CA PHE A 111 6.14 8.66 7.70
C PHE A 111 7.04 9.70 8.36
N ALA A 112 6.74 10.99 8.22
CA ALA A 112 7.49 12.06 8.88
C ALA A 112 7.44 11.98 10.42
N GLN A 113 6.53 11.19 10.98
CA GLN A 113 6.43 10.93 12.43
C GLN A 113 7.26 9.70 12.87
N THR A 114 7.94 9.03 11.94
CA THR A 114 8.71 7.82 12.21
C THR A 114 9.80 8.09 13.24
N ARG A 115 9.86 7.22 14.25
CA ARG A 115 10.96 7.16 15.22
C ARG A 115 11.66 5.83 15.06
N PHE A 116 12.93 5.87 14.70
CA PHE A 116 13.76 4.68 14.68
C PHE A 116 14.06 4.26 16.12
N ARG A 117 13.61 3.07 16.50
CA ARG A 117 13.97 2.41 17.75
C ARG A 117 14.76 1.15 17.42
N ASP A 118 15.79 0.86 18.20
CA ASP A 118 16.45 -0.45 18.24
C ASP A 118 17.22 -0.88 16.97
N GLY A 119 17.72 0.08 16.18
CA GLY A 119 18.67 -0.20 15.10
C GLY A 119 18.11 -0.99 13.90
N ARG A 120 16.79 -1.15 13.80
CA ARG A 120 16.15 -1.72 12.60
C ARG A 120 15.98 -0.66 11.51
N GLY A 121 16.18 -1.09 10.26
CA GLY A 121 16.11 -0.22 9.09
C GLY A 121 17.38 0.60 8.84
N SER A 122 17.33 1.43 7.81
CA SER A 122 18.36 2.39 7.43
C SER A 122 17.82 3.81 7.63
N PRO A 123 18.03 4.44 8.81
CA PRO A 123 17.59 5.81 9.05
C PRO A 123 18.10 6.82 8.00
N PRO A 124 19.38 6.78 7.54
CA PRO A 124 19.85 7.71 6.52
C PRO A 124 19.05 7.60 5.21
N GLY A 125 18.90 6.39 4.67
CA GLY A 125 18.17 6.17 3.41
C GLY A 125 16.69 6.50 3.52
N PHE A 126 16.09 6.28 4.69
CA PHE A 126 14.71 6.71 4.97
C PHE A 126 14.57 8.23 4.89
N TRP A 127 15.41 8.97 5.64
CA TRP A 127 15.29 10.42 5.72
C TRP A 127 15.65 11.12 4.41
N GLU A 128 16.61 10.58 3.66
CA GLU A 128 16.93 11.07 2.30
C GLU A 128 15.72 10.97 1.38
N ALA A 129 15.10 9.79 1.28
CA ALA A 129 13.92 9.58 0.46
C ALA A 129 12.74 10.46 0.90
N MET A 130 12.56 10.63 2.21
CA MET A 130 11.53 11.52 2.78
C MET A 130 11.78 12.99 2.43
N VAL A 131 13.01 13.48 2.48
CA VAL A 131 13.33 14.86 2.09
C VAL A 131 13.00 15.10 0.62
N THR A 132 13.44 14.22 -0.28
CA THR A 132 13.15 14.38 -1.71
C THR A 132 11.66 14.28 -2.01
N ALA A 133 10.92 13.40 -1.34
CA ALA A 133 9.47 13.30 -1.49
C ALA A 133 8.76 14.57 -1.01
N GLY A 134 9.15 15.08 0.17
CA GLY A 134 8.58 16.31 0.72
C GLY A 134 8.88 17.54 -0.13
N GLU A 135 10.06 17.62 -0.74
CA GLU A 135 10.42 18.70 -1.67
C GLU A 135 9.52 18.71 -2.91
N LEU A 136 9.22 17.54 -3.48
CA LEU A 136 8.29 17.44 -4.60
C LEU A 136 6.86 17.81 -4.18
N LEU A 137 6.41 17.38 -3.00
CA LEU A 137 5.09 17.72 -2.46
C LEU A 137 4.93 19.22 -2.18
N ALA A 138 6.00 19.88 -1.72
CA ALA A 138 5.99 21.31 -1.40
C ALA A 138 5.95 22.23 -2.64
N THR A 139 5.99 21.67 -3.85
CA THR A 139 5.86 22.45 -5.10
C THR A 139 4.42 22.74 -5.50
N GLU A 140 3.44 22.07 -4.87
CA GLU A 140 2.03 22.31 -5.14
C GLU A 140 1.41 23.23 -4.10
N ASP A 141 0.38 23.97 -4.47
CA ASP A 141 -0.51 24.60 -3.50
C ASP A 141 -1.62 23.61 -3.11
N GLY A 142 -1.95 23.55 -1.82
CA GLY A 142 -2.92 22.59 -1.31
C GLY A 142 -3.24 22.82 0.17
N PRO A 143 -4.35 22.21 0.66
CA PRO A 143 -4.83 22.44 2.02
C PRO A 143 -3.82 22.05 3.10
N ASP A 144 -2.98 21.05 2.82
CA ASP A 144 -2.01 20.49 3.78
C ASP A 144 -0.61 21.11 3.65
N GLN A 145 -0.41 22.14 2.82
CA GLN A 145 0.94 22.60 2.48
C GLN A 145 1.73 23.18 3.65
N ALA A 146 1.05 23.85 4.58
CA ALA A 146 1.68 24.31 5.80
C ALA A 146 2.24 23.12 6.62
N GLU A 147 1.48 22.02 6.70
CA GLU A 147 1.94 20.83 7.39
C GLU A 147 3.05 20.10 6.63
N VAL A 148 2.93 19.95 5.31
CA VAL A 148 3.98 19.37 4.45
C VAL A 148 5.30 20.12 4.63
N THR A 149 5.27 21.45 4.61
CA THR A 149 6.46 22.30 4.80
C THR A 149 7.07 22.10 6.18
N ALA A 150 6.26 22.09 7.24
CA ALA A 150 6.73 21.85 8.60
C ALA A 150 7.35 20.45 8.77
N ARG A 151 6.74 19.42 8.19
CA ARG A 151 7.25 18.05 8.21
C ARG A 151 8.51 17.87 7.36
N LEU A 152 8.62 18.56 6.23
CA LEU A 152 9.83 18.58 5.42
C LEU A 152 11.00 19.19 6.19
N ALA A 153 10.79 20.30 6.91
CA ALA A 153 11.82 20.88 7.78
C ALA A 153 12.27 19.89 8.85
N HIS A 154 11.34 19.15 9.46
CA HIS A 154 11.66 18.08 10.39
C HIS A 154 12.51 16.97 9.75
N CYS A 155 12.12 16.49 8.56
CA CYS A 155 12.87 15.46 7.83
C CYS A 155 14.31 15.91 7.52
N ARG A 156 14.50 17.16 7.10
CA ARG A 156 15.83 17.75 6.87
C ARG A 156 16.69 17.76 8.13
N ALA A 157 16.12 18.15 9.27
CA ALA A 157 16.83 18.14 10.55
C ALA A 157 17.26 16.72 10.96
N GLN A 158 16.41 15.72 10.72
CA GLN A 158 16.74 14.31 10.95
C GLN A 158 17.87 13.83 10.03
N ALA A 159 17.77 14.09 8.72
CA ALA A 159 18.80 13.71 7.75
C ALA A 159 20.20 14.24 8.15
N THR A 160 20.29 15.52 8.56
CA THR A 160 21.55 16.10 9.06
C THR A 160 22.06 15.42 10.32
N SER A 161 21.17 15.07 11.25
CA SER A 161 21.55 14.42 12.51
C SER A 161 22.23 13.07 12.29
N PHE A 162 21.78 12.28 11.30
CA PHE A 162 22.40 11.01 10.93
C PHE A 162 23.65 11.17 10.05
N GLY A 163 23.74 12.24 9.25
CA GLY A 163 24.94 12.59 8.50
C GLY A 163 26.12 12.93 9.43
N THR A 164 25.87 13.72 10.48
CA THR A 164 26.90 14.09 11.48
C THR A 164 27.25 12.93 12.42
N GLY A 165 26.28 12.08 12.76
CA GLY A 165 26.50 10.90 13.62
C GLY A 165 27.41 9.82 13.00
N SER A 166 27.47 9.71 11.66
CA SER A 166 28.39 8.79 10.98
C SER A 166 29.85 9.27 10.96
N GLN A 167 30.10 10.57 11.15
CA GLN A 167 31.47 11.12 11.21
C GLN A 167 32.12 11.04 12.61
N MET A 168 31.39 10.61 13.64
CA MET A 168 31.87 10.45 15.02
C MET A 168 31.88 8.98 15.48
N ARG A 169 32.55 8.11 14.71
CA ARG A 169 33.00 6.80 15.23
C ARG A 169 34.49 6.63 14.95
N PRO A 170 35.37 6.71 15.98
CA PRO A 170 36.73 6.20 15.88
C PRO A 170 36.76 4.67 15.80
#